data_AF-W1V2K6-F1
#
_entry.id   AF-W1V2K6-F1
#
_cell.length_a   1.000
_cell.length_b   1.000
_cell.length_c   1.000
_cell.angle_alpha   90.00
_cell.angle_beta   90.00
_cell.angle_gamma   90.00
#
_symmetry.space_group_name_H-M   'P 1'
#
loop_
_entity.id
_entity.type
_entity.pdbx_description
1 polymer ?
#
loop_
_entity_poly.entity_id
_entity_poly.type
_entity_poly.pdbx_seq_one_letter_code
_entity_poly.pdbx_strand_id
1 'polypeptide(L)'
;VEEIGKLYFLKSRGGSYGYMFNLTQETVLMLTAICVKEEKITLKALFEEYNKRGVFLDKESKELVVKFLEKLNLIDKKSDSGDAQYVKSIL
;
A
#
# COMPACT_ATOMS: atom_id res chain seq x y z
N VAL A 1 3.04 23.18 4.17
CA VAL A 1 2.46 21.83 4.35
C VAL A 1 1.31 21.57 3.38
N GLU A 2 0.34 22.48 3.25
CA GLU A 2 -0.80 22.30 2.33
C GLU A 2 -0.43 22.18 0.84
N GLU A 3 0.58 22.92 0.37
CA GLU A 3 1.03 22.85 -1.03
C GLU A 3 1.59 21.48 -1.42
N ILE A 4 2.39 20.85 -0.54
CA ILE A 4 3.00 19.54 -0.80
C ILE A 4 1.90 18.47 -0.90
N GLY A 5 0.90 18.52 -0.02
CA GLY A 5 -0.25 17.63 -0.07
C GLY A 5 -1.01 17.78 -1.39
N LYS A 6 -1.28 19.02 -1.82
CA LYS A 6 -1.98 19.34 -3.07
C LYS A 6 -1.22 18.93 -4.33
N LEU A 7 0.11 19.00 -4.32
CA LEU A 7 0.94 18.70 -5.49
C LEU A 7 1.16 17.19 -5.70
N TYR A 8 1.34 16.43 -4.63
CA TYR A 8 1.80 15.04 -4.73
C TYR A 8 0.73 14.00 -4.38
N PHE A 9 -0.15 14.29 -3.43
CA PHE A 9 -1.01 13.28 -2.80
C PHE A 9 -2.51 13.54 -2.93
N LEU A 10 -2.92 14.78 -3.24
CA LEU A 10 -4.33 15.12 -3.37
C LEU A 10 -4.68 15.35 -4.84
N LYS A 11 -5.62 14.55 -5.35
CA LYS A 11 -6.18 14.74 -6.68
C LYS A 11 -7.59 15.31 -6.55
N SER A 12 -7.83 16.47 -7.18
CA SER A 12 -9.18 17.01 -7.31
C SER A 12 -9.98 16.13 -8.28
N ARG A 13 -11.16 15.67 -7.87
CA ARG A 13 -12.08 14.95 -8.77
C ARG A 13 -13.23 15.82 -9.28
N GLY A 14 -13.16 17.13 -9.01
CA GLY A 14 -14.18 18.10 -9.41
C GLY A 14 -15.48 17.99 -8.60
N GLY A 15 -16.25 19.08 -8.60
CA GLY A 15 -17.58 19.13 -7.97
C GLY A 15 -17.59 18.93 -6.46
N SER A 16 -18.64 18.28 -5.95
CA SER A 16 -18.93 18.06 -4.52
C SER A 16 -18.05 17.00 -3.84
N TYR A 17 -17.27 16.23 -4.61
CA TYR A 17 -16.46 15.12 -4.08
C TYR A 17 -15.10 15.54 -3.51
N GLY A 18 -14.70 16.81 -3.73
CA GLY A 18 -13.50 17.39 -3.14
C GLY A 18 -12.19 16.74 -3.58
N TYR A 19 -11.22 16.72 -2.65
CA TYR A 19 -9.90 16.14 -2.86
C TYR A 19 -9.86 14.69 -2.38
N MET A 20 -9.28 13.82 -3.19
CA MET A 20 -8.99 12.44 -2.79
C MET A 20 -7.50 12.22 -2.64
N PHE A 21 -7.14 11.42 -1.63
CA PHE A 21 -5.81 10.88 -1.49
C PHE A 21 -5.51 9.92 -2.65
N ASN A 22 -4.45 10.20 -3.40
CA ASN A 22 -4.04 9.46 -4.57
C ASN A 22 -2.62 8.93 -4.37
N LEU A 23 -2.47 7.61 -4.51
CA LEU A 23 -1.18 6.93 -4.49
C LEU A 23 -0.88 6.38 -5.87
N THR A 24 0.30 6.68 -6.40
CA THR A 24 0.79 6.05 -7.63
C THR A 24 1.35 4.65 -7.32
N GLN A 25 1.47 3.81 -8.35
CA GLN A 25 2.10 2.49 -8.21
C GLN A 25 3.53 2.58 -7.66
N GLU A 26 4.29 3.59 -8.09
CA GLU A 26 5.64 3.87 -7.59
C GLU A 26 5.63 4.23 -6.10
N THR A 27 4.69 5.07 -5.65
CA THR A 27 4.55 5.41 -4.23
C THR A 27 4.18 4.18 -3.39
N VAL A 28 3.26 3.33 -3.87
CA VAL A 28 2.90 2.08 -3.19
C VAL A 28 4.11 1.15 -3.09
N LEU A 29 4.89 1.02 -4.16
CA LEU A 29 6.09 0.19 -4.17
C LEU A 29 7.15 0.70 -3.19
N MET A 30 7.40 2.01 -3.20
CA MET A 30 8.33 2.67 -2.28
C MET A 30 7.89 2.51 -0.83
N LEU A 31 6.60 2.73 -0.54
CA LEU A 31 6.04 2.50 0.79
C LEU A 31 6.20 1.04 1.22
N THR A 32 5.95 0.10 0.31
CA THR A 32 6.14 -1.34 0.57
C THR A 32 7.60 -1.62 0.92
N ALA A 33 8.55 -1.11 0.13
CA ALA A 33 9.98 -1.32 0.37
C ALA A 33 10.46 -0.73 1.71
N ILE A 34 9.91 0.41 2.15
CA ILE A 34 10.26 1.01 3.45
C ILE A 34 9.64 0.22 4.63
N CYS A 35 8.53 -0.47 4.39
CA CYS A 35 7.83 -1.25 5.41
C CYS A 35 8.40 -2.67 5.51
N VAL A 36 8.70 -3.30 4.39
CA VAL A 36 9.35 -4.60 4.30
C VAL A 36 10.85 -4.35 4.25
N LYS A 37 11.50 -4.42 5.42
CA LYS A 37 12.96 -4.39 5.55
C LYS A 37 13.53 -5.74 5.10
N GLU A 38 14.44 -6.34 5.86
CA GLU A 38 15.15 -7.57 5.47
C GLU A 38 14.27 -8.83 5.51
N GLU A 39 13.23 -8.86 6.34
CA GLU A 39 12.37 -10.04 6.51
C GLU A 39 10.97 -9.84 5.89
N LYS A 40 10.45 -10.92 5.30
CA LYS A 40 9.07 -10.96 4.81
C LYS A 40 8.08 -10.72 5.95
N ILE A 41 7.08 -9.89 5.70
CA ILE A 41 6.03 -9.58 6.67
C ILE A 41 4.68 -10.08 6.18
N THR A 42 3.72 -10.27 7.08
CA THR A 42 2.34 -10.62 6.68
C THR A 42 1.65 -9.41 6.03
N LEU A 43 0.63 -9.64 5.19
CA LEU A 43 -0.18 -8.54 4.65
C LEU A 43 -0.78 -7.65 5.74
N LYS A 44 -1.21 -8.25 6.86
CA LYS A 44 -1.75 -7.51 8.00
C LYS A 44 -0.68 -6.56 8.58
N ALA A 45 0.53 -7.06 8.81
CA ALA A 45 1.65 -6.26 9.30
C ALA A 45 2.04 -5.14 8.32
N LEU A 46 2.01 -5.39 7.00
CA LEU A 46 2.25 -4.35 6.00
C LEU A 46 1.27 -3.17 6.16
N PHE A 47 -0.02 -3.45 6.29
CA PHE A 47 -1.01 -2.38 6.48
C PHE A 47 -0.90 -1.69 7.85
N GLU A 48 -0.46 -2.39 8.89
CA GLU A 48 -0.14 -1.76 10.17
C GLU A 48 1.06 -0.81 10.05
N GLU A 49 2.09 -1.18 9.28
CA GLU A 49 3.24 -0.32 9.01
C GLU A 49 2.87 0.91 8.16
N TYR A 50 1.89 0.77 7.24
CA TYR A 50 1.33 1.90 6.49
C TYR A 50 0.63 2.89 7.42
N ASN A 51 -0.23 2.37 8.31
CA ASN A 51 -0.95 3.20 9.27
C ASN A 51 0.01 3.95 10.22
N LYS A 52 1.10 3.30 10.68
CA LYS A 52 2.14 3.95 11.49
C LYS A 52 2.82 5.12 10.78
N ARG A 53 2.86 5.10 9.44
CA ARG A 53 3.41 6.16 8.58
C ARG A 53 2.35 7.15 8.11
N GLY A 54 1.13 7.08 8.64
CA GLY A 54 0.03 7.98 8.31
C GLY A 54 -0.73 7.64 7.02
N VAL A 55 -0.48 6.47 6.42
CA VAL A 55 -1.16 6.01 5.20
C VAL A 55 -2.30 5.06 5.59
N PHE A 56 -3.52 5.59 5.59
CA PHE A 56 -4.72 4.82 5.91
C PHE A 56 -5.48 4.50 4.63
N LEU A 57 -5.65 3.21 4.38
CA LEU A 57 -6.37 2.70 3.21
C LEU A 57 -7.70 2.07 3.64
N ASP A 58 -8.75 2.36 2.87
CA ASP A 58 -10.03 1.68 2.98
C ASP A 58 -9.94 0.25 2.42
N LYS A 59 -11.03 -0.51 2.55
CA LYS A 59 -11.05 -1.92 2.13
C LYS A 59 -10.73 -2.07 0.63
N GLU A 60 -11.32 -1.23 -0.22
CA GLU A 60 -11.12 -1.32 -1.67
C GLU A 60 -9.67 -0.98 -2.06
N SER A 61 -9.11 0.10 -1.49
CA SER A 61 -7.71 0.45 -1.75
C SER A 61 -6.73 -0.62 -1.26
N LYS A 62 -7.01 -1.28 -0.13
CA LYS A 62 -6.19 -2.41 0.34
C LYS A 62 -6.22 -3.56 -0.65
N GLU A 63 -7.38 -3.93 -1.18
CA GLU A 63 -7.50 -4.99 -2.19
C GLU A 63 -6.75 -4.63 -3.48
N LEU A 64 -6.77 -3.36 -3.90
CA LEU A 64 -6.00 -2.89 -5.05
C LEU A 64 -4.48 -2.98 -4.81
N VAL A 65 -4.01 -2.62 -3.62
CA VAL A 65 -2.59 -2.78 -3.24
C VAL A 65 -2.18 -4.25 -3.25
N VAL A 66 -3.01 -5.15 -2.71
CA VAL A 66 -2.76 -6.59 -2.76
C VAL A 66 -2.64 -7.07 -4.20
N LYS A 67 -3.61 -6.77 -5.07
CA LYS A 67 -3.57 -7.15 -6.49
C LYS A 67 -2.33 -6.60 -7.21
N PHE A 68 -1.91 -5.38 -6.87
CA PHE A 68 -0.71 -4.77 -7.42
C PHE A 68 0.56 -5.53 -7.00
N LEU A 69 0.68 -5.88 -5.72
CA LEU A 69 1.82 -6.66 -5.21
C LEU A 69 1.84 -8.10 -5.74
N GLU A 70 0.67 -8.72 -5.93
CA GLU A 70 0.54 -10.03 -6.58
C GLU A 70 1.04 -9.98 -8.03
N LYS A 71 0.67 -8.93 -8.78
CA LYS A 71 1.13 -8.72 -10.17
C LYS A 71 2.65 -8.59 -10.27
N LEU A 72 3.30 -8.09 -9.22
CA LEU A 72 4.76 -7.97 -9.12
C LEU A 72 5.43 -9.24 -8.55
N ASN A 73 4.69 -10.31 -8.29
CA ASN A 73 5.18 -11.54 -7.65
C ASN A 73 5.82 -11.33 -6.27
N LEU A 74 5.41 -10.26 -5.57
CA LEU A 74 5.90 -9.89 -4.25
C LEU A 74 5.12 -10.57 -3.11
N ILE A 75 4.06 -11.34 -3.42
CA ILE A 75 3.27 -12.07 -2.43
C ILE A 75 3.58 -13.57 -2.50
N ASP A 76 4.00 -14.13 -1.36
CA ASP A 76 4.10 -15.57 -1.14
C ASP A 76 2.82 -16.09 -0.48
N LYS A 77 2.13 -16.99 -1.19
CA LYS A 77 1.00 -17.75 -0.65
C LYS A 77 1.55 -19.06 -0.08
N LYS A 78 1.57 -19.21 1.25
CA LYS A 78 1.89 -20.52 1.85
C LYS A 78 0.72 -21.48 1.58
N SER A 79 1.01 -22.54 0.83
CA SER A 79 0.02 -23.51 0.33
C SER A 79 -0.61 -24.40 1.41
N ASP A 80 -0.03 -24.51 2.61
CA ASP A 80 -0.42 -25.55 3.58
C ASP A 80 -1.44 -25.14 4.67
N SER A 81 -1.98 -23.91 4.66
CA SER A 81 -3.08 -23.55 5.60
C SER A 81 -4.03 -22.44 5.15
N GLY A 82 -4.07 -22.10 3.86
CA GLY A 82 -5.15 -21.30 3.26
C GLY A 82 -5.18 -19.79 3.53
N ASP A 83 -4.67 -19.27 4.65
CA ASP A 83 -5.00 -17.89 5.07
C ASP A 83 -3.82 -16.91 5.18
N ALA A 84 -2.58 -17.37 5.27
CA ALA A 84 -1.44 -16.48 5.52
C ALA A 84 -0.70 -16.09 4.23
N GLN A 85 -0.89 -14.83 3.81
CA GLN A 85 -0.12 -14.21 2.72
C GLN A 85 1.02 -13.35 3.28
N TYR A 86 2.21 -13.53 2.71
CA TYR A 86 3.43 -12.80 3.08
C TYR A 86 3.92 -11.94 1.93
N VAL A 87 4.49 -10.78 2.26
CA VAL A 87 5.09 -9.85 1.29
C VAL A 87 6.60 -9.96 1.37
N LYS A 88 7.25 -10.17 0.23
CA LYS A 88 8.72 -10.27 0.08
C LYS A 88 9.39 -8.91 0.25
N SER A 89 10.63 -8.92 0.74
CA SER A 89 11.50 -7.74 0.65
C SER A 89 11.74 -7.38 -0.82
N ILE A 90 11.80 -6.08 -1.08
CA ILE A 90 12.11 -5.49 -2.38
C ILE A 90 13.54 -4.92 -2.37
N LEU A 91 14.12 -4.67 -1.18
CA LEU A 91 15.45 -4.12 -0.94
C LEU A 91 16.45 -5.22 -0.56
#